data_AF-X1FIF8-F1
#
_entry.id   AF-X1FIF8-F1
#
_cell.length_a   1.000
_cell.length_b   1.000
_cell.length_c   1.000
_cell.angle_alpha   90.00
_cell.angle_beta   90.00
_cell.angle_gamma   90.00
#
_symmetry.space_group_name_H-M   'P 1'
#
loop_
_entity.id
_entity.type
_entity.pdbx_description
1 polymer ?
#
loop_
_entity_poly.entity_id
_entity_poly.type
_entity_poly.pdbx_seq_one_letter_code
_entity_poly.pdbx_strand_id
1 'polypeptide(L)'
;MLYADIFVTATGNCDVITADHMSKMKDQAIVCNIGHFDNEIQVNDLKKIVGIKIVNIKPQVDKIIFRDGHCIILLAEGRLVNLGCATGHPSFVMSNSFTNQVLAQLI
;
A
#
# COMPACT_ATOMS: atom_id res chain seq x y z
N MET A 1 12.49 12.35 0.92
CA MET A 1 11.20 11.95 0.29
C MET A 1 10.79 12.82 -0.90
N LEU A 2 11.27 14.06 -1.03
CA LEU A 2 10.81 15.05 -2.01
C LEU A 2 11.02 14.70 -3.51
N TYR A 3 11.71 13.61 -3.84
CA TYR A 3 12.05 13.26 -5.23
C TYR A 3 11.36 12.02 -5.77
N ALA A 4 10.82 11.15 -4.91
CA ALA A 4 10.22 9.90 -5.35
C ALA A 4 8.76 10.10 -5.77
N ASP A 5 8.40 9.52 -6.91
CA ASP A 5 7.03 9.52 -7.44
C ASP A 5 6.23 8.28 -6.98
N ILE A 6 6.91 7.19 -6.62
CA ILE A 6 6.29 5.93 -6.21
C ILE A 6 7.00 5.38 -4.98
N PHE A 7 6.23 5.00 -3.96
CA PHE A 7 6.69 4.39 -2.73
C PHE A 7 6.03 3.01 -2.56
N VAL A 8 6.86 1.98 -2.43
CA VAL A 8 6.41 0.60 -2.24
C VAL A 8 7.08 0.04 -0.98
N THR A 9 6.29 -0.33 0.03
CA THR A 9 6.79 -1.03 1.22
C THR A 9 6.80 -2.53 0.99
N ALA A 10 7.88 -3.20 1.38
CA ALA A 10 8.10 -4.64 1.15
C ALA A 10 8.89 -5.27 2.30
N THR A 11 8.67 -4.81 3.53
CA THR A 11 9.58 -5.06 4.64
C THR A 11 9.13 -6.17 5.59
N GLY A 12 7.82 -6.40 5.69
CA GLY A 12 7.22 -7.23 6.73
C GLY A 12 7.24 -6.58 8.12
N ASN A 13 7.48 -5.27 8.23
CA ASN A 13 7.60 -4.53 9.49
C ASN A 13 6.55 -3.41 9.60
N CYS A 14 6.31 -2.88 10.80
CA CYS A 14 5.37 -1.79 11.01
C CYS A 14 5.99 -0.40 10.85
N ASP A 15 5.13 0.60 10.60
CA ASP A 15 5.47 2.04 10.66
C ASP A 15 6.61 2.50 9.74
N VAL A 16 6.77 1.82 8.61
CA VAL A 16 7.81 2.12 7.60
C VAL A 16 7.53 3.46 6.92
N ILE A 17 6.28 3.66 6.51
CA ILE A 17 5.80 4.93 5.97
C ILE A 17 4.77 5.51 6.95
N THR A 18 5.21 6.55 7.66
CA THR A 18 4.39 7.24 8.66
C THR A 18 3.48 8.29 8.01
N ALA A 19 2.51 8.80 8.79
CA ALA A 19 1.66 9.89 8.32
C ALA A 19 2.46 11.19 8.07
N ASP A 20 3.54 11.43 8.83
CA ASP A 20 4.46 12.56 8.63
C ASP A 20 5.32 12.39 7.36
N HIS A 21 5.71 11.16 7.03
CA HIS A 21 6.35 10.87 5.75
C HIS A 21 5.44 11.23 4.57
N MET A 22 4.17 10.80 4.64
CA MET A 22 3.19 11.03 3.58
C MET A 22 2.85 12.51 3.37
N SER A 23 2.80 13.32 4.43
CA SER A 23 2.53 14.76 4.33
C SER A 23 3.64 15.58 3.67
N LYS A 24 4.82 14.97 3.49
CA LYS A 24 6.02 15.57 2.86
C LYS A 24 6.30 14.98 1.48
N MET A 25 5.40 14.15 0.95
CA MET A 25 5.54 13.57 -0.38
C MET A 25 5.24 14.61 -1.47
N LYS A 26 5.76 14.34 -2.66
CA LYS A 26 5.48 15.13 -3.86
C LYS A 26 3.99 15.02 -4.21
N ASP A 27 3.42 16.07 -4.81
CA ASP A 27 2.07 16.01 -5.36
C ASP A 27 1.93 14.84 -6.35
N GLN A 28 0.83 14.12 -6.22
CA GLN A 28 0.44 12.91 -6.95
C GLN A 28 1.37 11.71 -6.75
N ALA A 29 2.20 11.68 -5.70
CA ALA A 29 2.98 10.49 -5.38
C ALA A 29 2.07 9.27 -5.12
N ILE A 30 2.48 8.10 -5.62
CA ILE A 30 1.78 6.83 -5.41
C ILE A 30 2.39 6.12 -4.21
N VAL A 31 1.55 5.63 -3.31
CA VAL A 31 1.95 4.89 -2.11
C VAL A 31 1.22 3.56 -2.07
N CYS A 32 1.96 2.46 -1.92
CA CYS A 32 1.40 1.13 -1.80
C CYS A 32 2.26 0.17 -0.99
N ASN A 33 1.66 -0.94 -0.57
CA ASN A 33 2.31 -2.00 0.20
C ASN A 33 2.25 -3.32 -0.58
N ILE A 34 3.40 -4.01 -0.67
CA ILE A 34 3.49 -5.39 -1.18
C ILE A 34 4.01 -6.36 -0.10
N GLY A 35 4.36 -5.85 1.07
CA GLY A 35 4.80 -6.64 2.20
C GLY A 35 3.63 -7.18 3.03
N HIS A 36 3.77 -7.18 4.35
CA HIS A 36 2.84 -7.89 5.23
C HIS A 36 1.71 -6.98 5.74
N PHE A 37 0.48 -7.50 5.75
CA PHE A 37 -0.73 -6.84 6.27
C PHE A 37 -0.97 -5.39 5.76
N ASP A 38 -1.46 -4.51 6.64
CA ASP A 38 -1.81 -3.12 6.40
C ASP A 38 -1.14 -2.14 7.40
N ASN A 39 -0.08 -2.59 8.09
CA ASN A 39 0.60 -1.80 9.12
C ASN A 39 2.00 -1.29 8.72
N GLU A 40 2.50 -1.61 7.53
CA GLU A 40 3.74 -0.99 7.01
C GLU A 40 3.54 0.50 6.72
N ILE A 41 2.30 0.89 6.38
CA ILE A 41 1.90 2.27 6.09
C ILE A 41 0.86 2.69 7.14
N GLN A 42 1.07 3.85 7.77
CA GLN A 42 0.17 4.38 8.78
C GLN A 42 -1.12 4.98 8.19
N VAL A 43 -1.93 4.18 7.50
CA VAL A 43 -3.19 4.62 6.87
C VAL A 43 -4.21 5.11 7.90
N ASN A 44 -4.31 4.42 9.04
CA ASN A 44 -5.23 4.80 10.11
C ASN A 44 -4.88 6.16 10.73
N ASP A 45 -3.59 6.45 10.92
CA ASP A 45 -3.17 7.72 11.49
C ASP A 45 -3.24 8.85 10.46
N LEU A 46 -2.98 8.55 9.19
CA LEU A 46 -3.26 9.46 8.09
C LEU A 46 -4.73 9.89 8.08
N LYS A 47 -5.68 8.94 8.17
CA LYS A 47 -7.13 9.24 8.20
C LYS A 47 -7.55 10.14 9.38
N LYS A 48 -6.74 10.25 10.45
CA LYS A 48 -7.00 11.11 11.63
C LYS A 48 -6.47 12.54 11.47
N ILE A 49 -5.66 12.84 10.47
CA ILE A 49 -5.10 14.18 10.27
C ILE A 49 -6.22 15.16 9.91
N VAL A 50 -6.27 16.28 10.65
CA VAL A 50 -7.26 17.34 10.43
C VAL A 50 -7.07 17.99 9.06
N GLY A 51 -8.16 18.08 8.29
CA GLY A 51 -8.17 18.71 6.98
C GLY A 51 -7.79 17.80 5.82
N ILE A 52 -7.59 16.50 6.06
CA ILE A 52 -7.47 15.53 4.97
C ILE A 52 -8.83 15.30 4.31
N LYS A 53 -8.83 15.29 2.98
CA LYS A 53 -9.98 14.87 2.17
C LYS A 53 -9.61 13.63 1.38
N ILE A 54 -10.42 12.58 1.51
CA ILE A 54 -10.24 11.33 0.78
C ILE A 54 -11.27 11.30 -0.35
N VAL A 55 -10.80 11.09 -1.57
CA VAL A 55 -11.63 10.95 -2.77
C VAL A 55 -11.35 9.59 -3.38
N ASN A 56 -12.33 8.69 -3.32
CA ASN A 56 -12.24 7.41 -4.00
C ASN A 56 -12.32 7.65 -5.52
N ILE A 57 -11.27 7.26 -6.25
CA ILE A 57 -11.20 7.43 -7.71
C ILE A 57 -11.86 6.24 -8.40
N LYS A 58 -11.59 5.04 -7.89
CA LYS A 58 -12.18 3.77 -8.27
C LYS A 58 -11.93 2.76 -7.14
N PRO A 59 -12.51 1.54 -7.19
CA PRO A 59 -12.20 0.51 -6.21
C PRO A 59 -10.68 0.35 -6.00
N GLN A 60 -10.26 0.33 -4.74
CA GLN A 60 -8.87 0.18 -4.28
C GLN A 60 -7.90 1.30 -4.73
N VAL A 61 -8.41 2.46 -5.18
CA VAL A 61 -7.58 3.63 -5.50
C VAL A 61 -8.19 4.89 -4.88
N ASP A 62 -7.51 5.40 -3.85
CA ASP A 62 -7.94 6.59 -3.12
C ASP A 62 -6.96 7.74 -3.34
N LYS A 63 -7.48 8.92 -3.66
CA LYS A 63 -6.73 10.17 -3.67
C LYS A 63 -6.88 10.85 -2.33
N ILE A 64 -5.77 11.11 -1.66
CA ILE A 64 -5.71 11.74 -0.34
C ILE A 64 -5.17 13.14 -0.53
N ILE A 65 -6.00 14.14 -0.24
CA ILE A 65 -5.71 15.56 -0.45
C ILE A 65 -5.38 16.17 0.92
N PHE A 66 -4.20 16.79 1.02
CA PHE A 66 -3.72 17.48 2.21
C PHE A 66 -4.19 18.96 2.23
N ARG A 67 -4.00 19.61 3.38
CA ARG A 67 -4.50 20.96 3.64
C ARG A 67 -3.90 22.04 2.74
N ASP A 68 -2.63 21.88 2.37
CA ASP A 68 -1.89 22.74 1.44
C ASP A 68 -2.24 22.48 -0.03
N GLY A 69 -3.11 21.49 -0.30
CA GLY A 69 -3.69 21.22 -1.61
C GLY A 69 -2.95 20.15 -2.42
N HIS A 70 -1.73 19.74 -2.02
CA HIS A 70 -1.10 18.59 -2.66
C HIS A 70 -1.85 17.30 -2.30
N CYS A 71 -1.69 16.28 -3.14
CA CYS A 71 -2.34 15.00 -2.93
C CYS A 71 -1.39 13.82 -3.13
N ILE A 72 -1.75 12.68 -2.57
CA ILE A 72 -1.12 11.39 -2.86
C ILE A 72 -2.18 10.38 -3.31
N ILE A 73 -1.74 9.31 -3.95
CA ILE A 73 -2.58 8.20 -4.40
C ILE A 73 -2.23 6.98 -3.56
N LEU A 74 -3.18 6.52 -2.74
CA LEU A 74 -3.05 5.32 -1.94
C LEU A 74 -3.71 4.15 -2.67
N LEU A 75 -2.99 3.04 -2.82
CA LEU A 75 -3.50 1.82 -3.42
C LEU A 75 -3.91 0.80 -2.34
N ALA A 76 -5.03 0.13 -2.59
CA ALA A 76 -5.58 -0.97 -1.77
C ALA A 76 -5.69 -0.65 -0.26
N GLU A 77 -5.89 0.63 0.10
CA GLU A 77 -5.90 1.08 1.50
C GLU A 77 -4.66 0.65 2.31
N GLY A 78 -3.50 0.50 1.66
CA GLY A 78 -2.26 0.04 2.30
C GLY A 78 -2.13 -1.48 2.50
N ARG A 79 -3.09 -2.26 1.98
CA ARG A 79 -3.00 -3.73 1.89
C ARG A 79 -2.20 -4.17 0.66
N LEU A 80 -1.97 -5.49 0.56
CA LEU A 80 -1.27 -6.16 -0.54
C LEU A 80 -1.74 -5.69 -1.93
N VAL A 81 -0.93 -4.85 -2.57
CA VAL A 81 -1.30 -4.15 -3.80
C VAL A 81 -1.43 -5.09 -5.01
N ASN A 82 -0.62 -6.14 -5.10
CA ASN A 82 -0.67 -7.09 -6.21
C ASN A 82 -1.97 -7.88 -6.25
N LEU A 83 -2.55 -8.17 -5.08
CA LEU A 83 -3.82 -8.89 -4.95
C LEU A 83 -5.01 -7.92 -4.93
N GLY A 84 -4.86 -6.74 -4.32
CA GLY A 84 -5.93 -5.75 -4.21
C GLY A 84 -6.19 -4.97 -5.50
N CYS A 85 -5.15 -4.73 -6.31
CA CYS A 85 -5.26 -3.93 -7.54
C CYS A 85 -5.00 -4.74 -8.83
N ALA A 86 -4.66 -6.02 -8.71
CA ALA A 86 -4.42 -6.93 -9.84
C ALA A 86 -4.80 -8.38 -9.44
N THR A 87 -4.13 -9.38 -10.02
CA THR A 87 -4.45 -10.80 -9.85
C THR A 87 -3.39 -11.59 -9.08
N GLY A 88 -2.47 -10.91 -8.40
CA GLY A 88 -1.38 -11.55 -7.66
C GLY A 88 -0.32 -12.18 -8.56
N HIS A 89 0.27 -13.28 -8.08
CA HIS A 89 1.31 -13.99 -8.81
C HIS A 89 0.71 -14.93 -9.88
N PRO A 90 1.34 -15.04 -11.07
CA PRO A 90 0.92 -15.99 -12.10
C PRO A 90 0.92 -17.45 -11.62
N SER A 91 0.08 -18.29 -12.24
CA SER A 91 -0.09 -19.70 -11.85
C SER A 91 1.20 -20.51 -11.86
N PHE A 92 2.13 -20.22 -12.77
CA PHE A 92 3.41 -20.93 -12.89
C PHE A 92 4.31 -20.77 -11.66
N VAL A 93 4.33 -19.60 -11.00
CA VAL A 93 5.12 -19.45 -9.77
C VAL A 93 4.33 -19.95 -8.56
N MET A 94 3.00 -19.83 -8.59
CA MET A 94 2.14 -20.37 -7.53
C MET A 94 2.13 -21.89 -7.48
N SER A 95 2.38 -22.60 -8.60
CA SER A 95 2.48 -24.06 -8.60
C SER A 95 3.62 -24.54 -7.70
N ASN A 96 4.78 -23.88 -7.72
CA ASN A 96 5.90 -24.22 -6.82
C ASN A 96 5.50 -24.08 -5.35
N SER A 97 4.88 -22.95 -4.98
CA SER A 97 4.42 -22.70 -3.61
C SER A 97 3.35 -23.71 -3.17
N PHE A 98 2.38 -24.00 -4.04
CA PHE A 98 1.29 -24.93 -3.72
C PHE A 98 1.72 -26.39 -3.70
N THR A 99 2.71 -26.80 -4.51
CA THR A 99 3.34 -28.12 -4.36
C THR A 99 3.96 -28.27 -2.98
N ASN A 100 4.72 -27.28 -2.52
CA ASN A 100 5.30 -27.32 -1.17
C ASN A 100 4.23 -27.33 -0.07
N GLN A 101 3.16 -26.54 -0.22
CA GLN A 101 2.06 -26.54 0.75
C GLN A 101 1.37 -27.92 0.82
N VAL A 102 1.08 -28.55 -0.32
CA VAL A 102 0.47 -29.90 -0.34
C VAL A 102 1.40 -30.94 0.27
N LEU A 103 2.69 -30.93 -0.06
CA LEU A 103 3.67 -31.83 0.56
C LEU A 103 3.73 -31.64 2.08
N ALA A 104 3.70 -30.39 2.56
CA ALA A 104 3.70 -30.08 3.98
C ALA A 104 2.40 -30.51 4.70
N GLN A 105 1.27 -30.64 3.99
CA GLN A 105 0.02 -31.17 4.57
C GLN A 105 -0.03 -32.70 4.64
N LEU A 106 0.85 -33.40 3.91
CA LEU A 106 0.92 -34.87 3.93
C LEU A 106 1.79 -35.41 5.08
N ILE A 107 2.64 -34.57 5.67
CA ILE A 107 3.55 -34.88 6.79
C ILE A 107 3.02 -34.30 8.11
#